data_AF-A0A7Y4T6A4-F1
#
_entry.id   AF-A0A7Y4T6A4-F1
#
_cell.length_a   1.000
_cell.length_b   1.000
_cell.length_c   1.000
_cell.angle_alpha   90.00
_cell.angle_beta   90.00
_cell.angle_gamma   90.00
#
_symmetry.space_group_name_H-M   'P 1'
#
loop_
_entity.id
_entity.type
_entity.pdbx_description
1 polymer ?
#
loop_
_entity_poly.entity_id
_entity_poly.type
_entity_poly.pdbx_seq_one_letter_code
_entity_poly.pdbx_strand_id
1 'polypeptide(L)'
;MPNITKLPRALVALAVVLGLGAWPIPIANASANVAGQQPCLVAGAEALETLTEHAARAPAERLVVEARAAATTSRGCEGALALTQGLELTQVIARLNRFEADRNRAALALNAVEGYRILVTAQARGPQDAPLEVALLDYAGFRYQAGAQASPVLRDEMTEAVAVADKQWRSLSSHISDSKLRTSFAASIEAMRAAAKAGNAKQARHAVSVELKRVDALEQFFAKRPL
;
A
#
# COMPACT_ATOMS: atom_id res chain seq x y z
N MET A 1 -3.34 -49.42 -5.82
CA MET A 1 -2.38 -49.21 -6.92
C MET A 1 -3.02 -49.67 -8.22
N PRO A 2 -3.51 -48.76 -9.09
CA PRO A 2 -3.89 -49.10 -10.44
C PRO A 2 -2.70 -48.98 -11.39
N ASN A 3 -2.59 -49.99 -12.24
CA ASN A 3 -1.47 -50.30 -13.13
C ASN A 3 -1.58 -49.51 -14.44
N ILE A 4 -0.45 -48.97 -14.89
CA ILE A 4 -0.28 -48.19 -16.12
C ILE A 4 -0.16 -49.16 -17.29
N THR A 5 -1.03 -49.09 -18.29
CA THR A 5 -0.68 -49.55 -19.65
C THR A 5 -1.53 -48.89 -20.74
N LYS A 6 -0.81 -48.40 -21.77
CA LYS A 6 -1.18 -48.22 -23.19
C LYS A 6 -1.81 -46.89 -23.64
N LEU A 7 -0.90 -45.99 -24.06
CA LEU A 7 -1.11 -44.97 -25.10
C LEU A 7 -1.01 -45.61 -26.50
N PRO A 8 -1.88 -45.25 -27.46
CA PRO A 8 -1.55 -45.33 -28.88
C PRO A 8 -0.97 -44.01 -29.40
N ARG A 9 0.07 -44.16 -30.23
CA ARG A 9 0.75 -43.10 -30.99
C ARG A 9 -0.03 -42.75 -32.26
N ALA A 10 0.18 -41.50 -32.68
CA ALA A 10 0.08 -40.92 -34.02
C ALA A 10 -1.31 -40.41 -34.47
N LEU A 11 -1.42 -39.09 -34.60
CA LEU A 11 -1.58 -38.53 -35.94
C LEU A 11 -1.01 -37.11 -36.02
N VAL A 12 -0.06 -37.00 -36.93
CA VAL A 12 0.55 -35.81 -37.51
C VAL A 12 -0.53 -34.85 -38.02
N ALA A 13 -0.47 -33.58 -37.62
CA ALA A 13 -1.14 -32.50 -38.32
C ALA A 13 -0.09 -31.47 -38.78
N LEU A 14 0.22 -31.64 -40.05
CA LEU A 14 0.87 -30.78 -41.04
C LEU A 14 0.90 -29.27 -40.69
N ALA A 15 2.10 -28.71 -40.59
CA ALA A 15 2.33 -27.27 -40.69
C ALA A 15 2.20 -26.86 -42.18
N VAL A 16 1.21 -26.03 -42.49
CA VAL A 16 1.17 -25.29 -43.76
C VAL A 16 1.58 -23.86 -43.46
N VAL A 17 2.80 -23.53 -43.88
CA VAL A 17 3.29 -22.16 -43.99
C VAL A 17 2.72 -21.60 -45.29
N LEU A 18 1.77 -20.68 -45.17
CA LEU A 18 1.39 -19.78 -46.27
C LEU A 18 1.58 -18.35 -45.78
N GLY A 19 2.53 -17.67 -46.42
CA GLY A 19 2.84 -16.27 -46.19
C GLY A 19 1.66 -15.37 -46.58
N LEU A 20 1.18 -14.64 -45.60
CA LEU A 20 0.45 -13.39 -45.76
C LEU A 20 1.08 -12.41 -44.76
N GLY A 21 1.40 -11.21 -45.24
CA GLY A 21 2.30 -10.25 -44.62
C GLY A 21 2.10 -10.10 -43.12
N ALA A 22 3.20 -10.16 -42.38
CA ALA A 22 3.23 -9.76 -40.98
C ALA A 22 3.02 -8.24 -40.91
N TRP A 23 1.76 -7.82 -40.73
CA TRP A 23 1.47 -6.49 -40.25
C TRP A 23 2.03 -6.41 -38.82
N PRO A 24 2.87 -5.42 -38.49
CA PRO A 24 3.32 -5.27 -37.12
C PRO A 24 2.10 -5.03 -36.25
N ILE A 25 1.80 -5.97 -35.34
CA ILE A 25 0.85 -5.71 -34.27
C ILE A 25 1.46 -4.58 -33.44
N PRO A 26 0.82 -3.40 -33.34
CA PRO A 26 1.30 -2.38 -32.45
C PRO A 26 1.18 -2.95 -31.03
N ILE A 27 2.31 -3.33 -30.44
CA ILE A 27 2.40 -3.54 -29.00
C ILE A 27 2.19 -2.15 -28.40
N ALA A 28 0.95 -1.85 -28.04
CA ALA A 28 0.62 -0.63 -27.32
C ALA A 28 1.50 -0.61 -26.07
N ASN A 29 2.36 0.40 -25.97
CA ASN A 29 3.28 0.59 -24.86
C ASN A 29 2.50 0.59 -23.53
N ALA A 30 2.63 -0.48 -22.74
CA ALA A 30 2.06 -0.58 -21.39
C ALA A 30 2.41 0.64 -20.52
N SER A 31 3.58 1.25 -20.78
CA SER A 31 4.08 2.44 -20.09
C SER A 31 3.25 3.71 -20.31
N ALA A 32 2.60 3.87 -21.47
CA ALA A 32 1.73 5.04 -21.73
C ALA A 32 0.42 4.97 -20.94
N ASN A 33 -0.04 3.75 -20.63
CA ASN A 33 -1.27 3.52 -19.87
C ASN A 33 -1.07 3.82 -18.38
N VAL A 34 0.12 3.59 -17.82
CA VAL A 34 0.42 3.91 -16.41
C VAL A 34 0.43 5.43 -16.16
N ALA A 35 1.08 6.21 -17.04
CA ALA A 35 1.13 7.68 -16.88
C ALA A 35 -0.27 8.33 -16.97
N GLY A 36 -1.13 7.84 -17.86
CA GLY A 36 -2.52 8.30 -17.97
C GLY A 36 -3.41 7.94 -16.77
N GLN A 37 -2.99 6.95 -15.97
CA GLN A 37 -3.71 6.49 -14.78
C GLN A 37 -3.09 6.99 -13.47
N GLN A 38 -1.98 7.74 -13.51
CA GLN A 38 -1.36 8.30 -12.31
C GLN A 38 -2.34 9.15 -11.46
N PRO A 39 -3.21 10.01 -12.05
CA PRO A 39 -4.14 10.80 -11.25
C PRO A 39 -5.14 9.96 -10.45
N CYS A 40 -5.58 8.80 -10.97
CA CYS A 40 -6.51 7.95 -10.24
C CYS A 40 -5.79 7.24 -9.07
N LEU A 41 -4.58 6.74 -9.29
CA LEU A 41 -3.76 6.11 -8.24
C LEU A 41 -3.45 7.06 -7.08
N VAL A 42 -3.16 8.33 -7.39
CA VAL A 42 -2.94 9.37 -6.37
C VAL A 42 -4.23 9.67 -5.61
N ALA A 43 -5.31 10.00 -6.32
CA ALA A 43 -6.59 10.34 -5.67
C ALA A 43 -7.18 9.18 -4.84
N GLY A 44 -7.00 7.94 -5.30
CA GLY A 44 -7.42 6.75 -4.55
C GLY A 44 -6.58 6.55 -3.28
N ALA A 45 -5.26 6.74 -3.35
CA ALA A 45 -4.39 6.66 -2.19
C ALA A 45 -4.75 7.73 -1.15
N GLU A 46 -4.91 8.99 -1.56
CA GLU A 46 -5.31 10.11 -0.68
C GLU A 46 -6.65 9.86 0.01
N ALA A 47 -7.64 9.30 -0.72
CA ALA A 47 -8.94 8.98 -0.14
C ALA A 47 -8.85 7.88 0.94
N LEU A 48 -7.99 6.87 0.73
CA LEU A 48 -7.78 5.77 1.67
C LEU A 48 -6.95 6.19 2.88
N GLU A 49 -5.96 7.05 2.68
CA GLU A 49 -5.20 7.71 3.74
C GLU A 49 -6.14 8.52 4.65
N THR A 50 -6.92 9.44 4.06
CA THR A 50 -7.91 10.25 4.78
C THR A 50 -8.86 9.39 5.60
N LEU A 51 -9.37 8.31 5.01
CA LEU A 51 -10.26 7.36 5.69
C LEU A 51 -9.56 6.69 6.89
N THR A 52 -8.28 6.34 6.74
CA THR A 52 -7.47 5.74 7.82
C THR A 52 -7.35 6.69 9.00
N GLU A 53 -7.04 7.97 8.75
CA GLU A 53 -6.89 8.99 9.81
C GLU A 53 -8.21 9.26 10.53
N HIS A 54 -9.32 9.30 9.80
CA HIS A 54 -10.64 9.58 10.35
C HIS A 54 -11.25 8.40 11.12
N ALA A 55 -10.89 7.17 10.79
CA ALA A 55 -11.54 5.95 11.29
C ALA A 55 -11.71 5.93 12.83
N ALA A 56 -10.73 6.41 13.58
CA ALA A 56 -10.80 6.42 15.05
C ALA A 56 -11.68 7.52 15.65
N ARG A 57 -12.01 8.59 14.92
CA ARG A 57 -12.59 9.81 15.52
C ARG A 57 -13.88 10.31 14.86
N ALA A 58 -14.06 10.13 13.57
CA ALA A 58 -15.21 10.68 12.84
C ALA A 58 -16.54 9.97 13.20
N PRO A 59 -17.71 10.62 13.17
CA PRO A 59 -18.99 9.93 13.39
C PRO A 59 -19.16 8.71 12.47
N ALA A 60 -19.84 7.66 12.94
CA ALA A 60 -19.92 6.40 12.21
C ALA A 60 -20.65 6.54 10.86
N GLU A 61 -21.63 7.43 10.79
CA GLU A 61 -22.39 7.79 9.59
C GLU A 61 -21.50 8.48 8.56
N ARG A 62 -20.63 9.40 9.02
CA ARG A 62 -19.63 10.04 8.18
C ARG A 62 -18.64 9.01 7.62
N LEU A 63 -18.18 8.07 8.45
CA LEU A 63 -17.27 7.00 8.02
C LEU A 63 -17.89 6.06 6.99
N VAL A 64 -19.22 5.82 7.02
CA VAL A 64 -19.89 5.05 5.96
C VAL A 64 -19.82 5.78 4.62
N VAL A 65 -20.06 7.09 4.62
CA VAL A 65 -19.96 7.92 3.41
C VAL A 65 -18.53 7.95 2.88
N GLU A 66 -17.56 8.20 3.76
CA GLU A 66 -16.13 8.25 3.39
C GLU A 66 -15.64 6.87 2.89
N ALA A 67 -16.04 5.76 3.52
CA ALA A 67 -15.69 4.42 3.07
C ALA A 67 -16.23 4.11 1.67
N ARG A 68 -17.48 4.48 1.39
CA ARG A 68 -18.07 4.31 0.05
C ARG A 68 -17.41 5.21 -0.99
N ALA A 69 -17.06 6.44 -0.63
CA ALA A 69 -16.34 7.35 -1.50
C ALA A 69 -14.94 6.81 -1.84
N ALA A 70 -14.15 6.43 -0.83
CA ALA A 70 -12.83 5.84 -1.03
C ALA A 70 -12.90 4.54 -1.86
N ALA A 71 -13.89 3.67 -1.61
CA ALA A 71 -14.13 2.47 -2.40
C ALA A 71 -14.44 2.78 -3.87
N THR A 72 -15.24 3.83 -4.13
CA THR A 72 -15.60 4.25 -5.49
C THR A 72 -14.40 4.83 -6.22
N THR A 73 -13.65 5.74 -5.60
CA THR A 73 -12.42 6.31 -6.17
C THR A 73 -11.40 5.21 -6.48
N SER A 74 -11.19 4.29 -5.54
CA SER A 74 -10.22 3.19 -5.69
C SER A 74 -10.60 2.22 -6.81
N ARG A 75 -11.89 1.91 -6.97
CA ARG A 75 -12.36 1.03 -8.06
C ARG A 75 -12.03 1.60 -9.44
N GLY A 76 -12.08 2.93 -9.59
CA GLY A 76 -11.69 3.61 -10.83
C GLY A 76 -10.23 3.37 -11.26
N CYS A 77 -9.39 2.83 -10.36
CA CYS A 77 -7.97 2.62 -10.57
C CYS A 77 -7.61 1.21 -11.07
N GLU A 78 -8.57 0.28 -11.15
CA GLU A 78 -8.28 -1.15 -11.43
C GLU A 78 -7.52 -1.37 -12.75
N GLY A 79 -7.78 -0.56 -13.77
CA GLY A 79 -7.08 -0.62 -15.06
C GLY A 79 -5.60 -0.25 -15.02
N ALA A 80 -5.13 0.34 -13.90
CA ALA A 80 -3.74 0.75 -13.69
C ALA A 80 -2.91 -0.30 -12.93
N LEU A 81 -3.55 -1.36 -12.43
CA LEU A 81 -2.94 -2.31 -11.50
C LEU A 81 -2.50 -3.59 -12.20
N ALA A 82 -1.45 -4.22 -11.69
CA ALA A 82 -1.18 -5.61 -12.02
C ALA A 82 -2.34 -6.50 -11.53
N LEU A 83 -2.54 -7.65 -12.19
CA LEU A 83 -3.67 -8.55 -11.88
C LEU A 83 -3.77 -8.89 -10.38
N THR A 84 -2.64 -9.20 -9.73
CA THR A 84 -2.61 -9.52 -8.30
C THR A 84 -3.01 -8.33 -7.42
N GLN A 85 -2.49 -7.14 -7.73
CA GLN A 85 -2.84 -5.89 -7.04
C GLN A 85 -4.33 -5.55 -7.22
N GLY A 86 -4.88 -5.74 -8.42
CA GLY A 86 -6.30 -5.53 -8.69
C GLY A 86 -7.20 -6.47 -7.88
N LEU A 87 -6.81 -7.74 -7.75
CA LEU A 87 -7.52 -8.71 -6.90
C LEU A 87 -7.44 -8.33 -5.41
N GLU A 88 -6.26 -7.92 -4.93
CA GLU A 88 -6.09 -7.43 -3.55
C GLU A 88 -6.97 -6.20 -3.29
N LEU A 89 -6.96 -5.23 -4.20
CA LEU A 89 -7.75 -4.01 -4.06
C LEU A 89 -9.26 -4.30 -4.08
N THR A 90 -9.71 -5.23 -4.92
CA THR A 90 -11.10 -5.69 -4.95
C THR A 90 -11.54 -6.22 -3.58
N GLN A 91 -10.68 -7.01 -2.92
CA GLN A 91 -10.96 -7.51 -1.59
C GLN A 91 -10.98 -6.40 -0.54
N VAL A 92 -10.06 -5.43 -0.62
CA VAL A 92 -10.07 -4.25 0.25
C VAL A 92 -11.38 -3.49 0.09
N ILE A 93 -11.80 -3.18 -1.14
CA ILE A 93 -13.06 -2.49 -1.44
C ILE A 93 -14.26 -3.24 -0.85
N ALA A 94 -14.29 -4.57 -0.99
CA ALA A 94 -15.34 -5.40 -0.42
C ALA A 94 -15.38 -5.30 1.12
N ARG A 95 -14.23 -5.20 1.78
CA ARG A 95 -14.14 -5.03 3.25
C ARG A 95 -14.51 -3.61 3.70
N LEU A 96 -14.13 -2.57 2.96
CA LEU A 96 -14.54 -1.19 3.24
C LEU A 96 -16.08 -1.04 3.20
N ASN A 97 -16.73 -1.65 2.21
CA ASN A 97 -18.19 -1.59 2.06
C ASN A 97 -18.96 -2.31 3.18
N ARG A 98 -18.31 -3.20 3.96
CA ARG A 98 -18.94 -3.87 5.11
C ARG A 98 -18.99 -3.01 6.37
N PHE A 99 -18.28 -1.87 6.41
CA PHE A 99 -18.22 -1.04 7.61
C PHE A 99 -19.58 -0.58 8.12
N GLU A 100 -20.55 -0.35 7.23
CA GLU A 100 -21.91 0.01 7.64
C GLU A 100 -22.58 -1.06 8.51
N ALA A 101 -22.35 -2.33 8.18
CA ALA A 101 -22.88 -3.47 8.93
C ALA A 101 -22.02 -3.77 10.17
N ASP A 102 -20.70 -3.84 10.01
CA ASP A 102 -19.81 -4.33 11.05
C ASP A 102 -19.46 -3.26 12.09
N ARG A 103 -19.47 -1.98 11.69
CA ARG A 103 -19.06 -0.80 12.48
C ARG A 103 -17.68 -0.93 13.15
N ASN A 104 -16.85 -1.85 12.65
CA ASN A 104 -15.52 -2.11 13.17
C ASN A 104 -14.51 -1.09 12.61
N ARG A 105 -14.15 -0.12 13.45
CA ARG A 105 -13.30 1.02 13.08
C ARG A 105 -11.83 0.63 12.88
N ALA A 106 -11.34 -0.30 13.69
CA ALA A 106 -9.97 -0.82 13.55
C ALA A 106 -9.84 -1.59 12.23
N ALA A 107 -10.82 -2.43 11.92
CA ALA A 107 -10.85 -3.13 10.63
C ALA A 107 -10.99 -2.14 9.47
N LEU A 108 -11.80 -1.09 9.58
CA LEU A 108 -11.89 -0.05 8.56
C LEU A 108 -10.53 0.59 8.28
N ALA A 109 -9.83 1.04 9.33
CA ALA A 109 -8.52 1.66 9.21
C ALA A 109 -7.48 0.72 8.59
N LEU A 110 -7.40 -0.53 9.08
CA LEU A 110 -6.45 -1.54 8.56
C LEU A 110 -6.73 -1.90 7.09
N ASN A 111 -7.99 -1.94 6.67
CA ASN A 111 -8.32 -2.17 5.27
C ASN A 111 -8.01 -0.95 4.40
N ALA A 112 -8.30 0.26 4.88
CA ALA A 112 -8.03 1.49 4.16
C ALA A 112 -6.53 1.65 3.91
N VAL A 113 -5.70 1.49 4.95
CA VAL A 113 -4.24 1.59 4.82
C VAL A 113 -3.64 0.51 3.91
N GLU A 114 -4.24 -0.68 3.85
CA GLU A 114 -3.82 -1.72 2.91
C GLU A 114 -4.16 -1.35 1.46
N GLY A 115 -5.32 -0.75 1.24
CA GLY A 115 -5.66 -0.16 -0.05
C GLY A 115 -4.70 0.95 -0.47
N TYR A 116 -4.33 1.83 0.47
CA TYR A 116 -3.30 2.86 0.26
C TYR A 116 -2.00 2.21 -0.22
N ARG A 117 -1.49 1.18 0.47
CA ARG A 117 -0.26 0.46 0.08
C ARG A 117 -0.31 -0.01 -1.37
N ILE A 118 -1.42 -0.63 -1.76
CA ILE A 118 -1.60 -1.17 -3.11
C ILE A 118 -1.49 -0.05 -4.14
N LEU A 119 -2.18 1.07 -3.91
CA LEU A 119 -2.22 2.19 -4.85
C LEU A 119 -0.87 2.94 -4.91
N VAL A 120 -0.24 3.26 -3.78
CA VAL A 120 1.07 3.97 -3.80
C VAL A 120 2.20 3.13 -4.37
N THR A 121 2.10 1.80 -4.28
CA THR A 121 3.06 0.88 -4.91
C THR A 121 2.90 0.81 -6.42
N ALA A 122 1.70 1.07 -6.94
CA ALA A 122 1.42 1.05 -8.38
C ALA A 122 1.71 2.39 -9.08
N GLN A 123 1.90 3.47 -8.31
CA GLN A 123 2.22 4.78 -8.85
C GLN A 123 3.55 4.77 -9.62
N ALA A 124 3.56 5.41 -10.79
CA ALA A 124 4.81 5.73 -11.46
C ALA A 124 5.57 6.77 -10.63
N ARG A 125 6.89 6.62 -10.54
CA ARG A 125 7.79 7.56 -9.87
C ARG A 125 8.85 8.03 -10.84
N GLY A 126 8.94 9.34 -10.99
CA GLY A 126 9.99 10.01 -11.72
C GLY A 126 11.20 10.31 -10.84
N PRO A 127 12.31 10.77 -11.45
CA PRO A 127 13.53 11.13 -10.71
C PRO A 127 13.38 12.29 -9.73
N GLN A 128 12.26 13.01 -9.74
CA GLN A 128 11.99 14.14 -8.84
C GLN A 128 11.05 13.77 -7.69
N ASP A 129 10.47 12.57 -7.73
CA ASP A 129 9.54 12.11 -6.69
C ASP A 129 10.32 11.53 -5.50
N ALA A 130 9.73 11.61 -4.32
CA ALA A 130 10.26 10.89 -3.17
C ALA A 130 10.31 9.36 -3.49
N PRO A 131 11.31 8.64 -2.98
CA PRO A 131 11.40 7.19 -3.17
C PRO A 131 10.15 6.47 -2.64
N LEU A 132 9.82 5.32 -3.23
CA LEU A 132 8.66 4.51 -2.80
C LEU A 132 8.75 4.15 -1.31
N GLU A 133 9.96 3.93 -0.82
CA GLU A 133 10.28 3.65 0.57
C GLU A 133 9.68 4.70 1.51
N VAL A 134 9.62 5.97 1.12
CA VAL A 134 9.04 7.05 1.95
C VAL A 134 7.53 6.84 2.12
N ALA A 135 6.80 6.61 1.03
CA ALA A 135 5.35 6.29 1.11
C ALA A 135 5.08 4.98 1.86
N LEU A 136 6.01 4.02 1.80
CA LEU A 136 5.90 2.78 2.57
C LEU A 136 6.25 2.94 4.06
N LEU A 137 6.96 4.01 4.45
CA LEU A 137 7.11 4.42 5.85
C LEU A 137 5.80 5.03 6.37
N ASP A 138 5.13 5.88 5.60
CA ASP A 138 3.78 6.36 5.96
C ASP A 138 2.79 5.20 6.11
N TYR A 139 2.77 4.25 5.17
CA TYR A 139 1.99 3.02 5.30
C TYR A 139 2.24 2.32 6.66
N ALA A 140 3.51 2.18 7.05
CA ALA A 140 3.86 1.57 8.32
C ALA A 140 3.35 2.40 9.51
N GLY A 141 3.54 3.72 9.48
CA GLY A 141 3.02 4.64 10.49
C GLY A 141 1.49 4.55 10.63
N PHE A 142 0.75 4.61 9.52
CA PHE A 142 -0.71 4.50 9.51
C PHE A 142 -1.21 3.14 10.02
N ARG A 143 -0.57 2.02 9.61
CA ARG A 143 -0.93 0.69 10.10
C ARG A 143 -0.67 0.56 11.60
N TYR A 144 0.46 1.06 12.07
CA TYR A 144 0.78 1.10 13.49
C TYR A 144 -0.24 1.95 14.26
N GLN A 145 -0.60 3.12 13.73
CA GLN A 145 -1.57 4.02 14.34
C GLN A 145 -2.94 3.36 14.47
N ALA A 146 -3.40 2.65 13.43
CA ALA A 146 -4.64 1.88 13.47
C ALA A 146 -4.63 0.84 14.60
N GLY A 147 -3.54 0.07 14.72
CA GLY A 147 -3.37 -0.89 15.81
C GLY A 147 -3.34 -0.26 17.21
N ALA A 148 -2.69 0.90 17.35
CA ALA A 148 -2.60 1.66 18.60
C ALA A 148 -3.92 2.38 19.00
N GLN A 149 -4.80 2.65 18.02
CA GLN A 149 -6.11 3.27 18.25
C GLN A 149 -7.21 2.25 18.55
N ALA A 150 -7.02 0.98 18.18
CA ALA A 150 -7.94 -0.10 18.48
C ALA A 150 -8.12 -0.34 19.99
N SER A 151 -9.27 -0.95 20.34
CA SER A 151 -9.60 -1.37 21.70
C SER A 151 -10.17 -2.79 21.68
N PRO A 152 -9.42 -3.82 22.16
CA PRO A 152 -8.06 -3.73 22.69
C PRO A 152 -7.03 -3.33 21.61
N VAL A 153 -5.86 -2.87 22.06
CA VAL A 153 -4.72 -2.55 21.18
C VAL A 153 -4.31 -3.80 20.39
N LEU A 154 -4.10 -3.65 19.09
CA LEU A 154 -3.67 -4.73 18.20
C LEU A 154 -2.14 -4.77 18.12
N ARG A 155 -1.52 -5.45 19.08
CA ARG A 155 -0.05 -5.47 19.24
C ARG A 155 0.68 -6.17 18.08
N ASP A 156 0.06 -7.18 17.49
CA ASP A 156 0.63 -7.92 16.37
C ASP A 156 0.70 -7.01 15.13
N GLU A 157 -0.38 -6.28 14.84
CA GLU A 157 -0.42 -5.27 13.77
C GLU A 157 0.65 -4.19 13.95
N MET A 158 0.83 -3.70 15.18
CA MET A 158 1.87 -2.72 15.47
C MET A 158 3.28 -3.30 15.30
N THR A 159 3.48 -4.58 15.62
CA THR A 159 4.77 -5.26 15.47
C THR A 159 5.11 -5.47 14.01
N GLU A 160 4.14 -5.90 13.20
CA GLU A 160 4.26 -6.02 11.74
C GLU A 160 4.58 -4.66 11.10
N ALA A 161 3.87 -3.61 11.52
CA ALA A 161 4.12 -2.26 11.03
C ALA A 161 5.56 -1.79 11.32
N VAL A 162 6.09 -2.05 12.52
CA VAL A 162 7.50 -1.76 12.85
C VAL A 162 8.45 -2.54 11.93
N ALA A 163 8.17 -3.81 11.64
CA ALA A 163 9.01 -4.60 10.74
C ALA A 163 9.01 -4.04 9.30
N VAL A 164 7.87 -3.54 8.83
CA VAL A 164 7.78 -2.82 7.55
C VAL A 164 8.63 -1.54 7.61
N ALA A 165 8.46 -0.72 8.65
CA ALA A 165 9.23 0.51 8.82
C ALA A 165 10.74 0.25 8.83
N ASP A 166 11.19 -0.76 9.58
CA ASP A 166 12.60 -1.19 9.61
C ASP A 166 13.13 -1.57 8.24
N LYS A 167 12.34 -2.31 7.46
CA LYS A 167 12.72 -2.75 6.12
C LYS A 167 12.94 -1.54 5.21
N GLN A 168 11.97 -0.62 5.14
CA GLN A 168 12.07 0.56 4.28
C GLN A 168 13.16 1.52 4.74
N TRP A 169 13.32 1.65 6.06
CA TRP A 169 14.37 2.50 6.62
C TRP A 169 15.78 1.99 6.25
N ARG A 170 15.99 0.66 6.28
CA ARG A 170 17.28 0.08 5.89
C ARG A 170 17.63 0.34 4.43
N SER A 171 16.67 0.28 3.50
CA SER A 171 16.91 0.58 2.09
C SER A 171 17.12 2.08 1.84
N LEU A 172 16.48 2.94 2.62
CA LEU A 172 16.52 4.39 2.41
C LEU A 172 17.68 5.11 3.10
N SER A 173 18.07 4.66 4.30
CA SER A 173 18.88 5.45 5.23
C SER A 173 20.27 5.85 4.70
N SER A 174 20.90 5.03 3.86
CA SER A 174 22.20 5.34 3.25
C SER A 174 22.15 6.49 2.25
N HIS A 175 20.97 6.79 1.69
CA HIS A 175 20.77 7.87 0.73
C HIS A 175 20.52 9.23 1.40
N ILE A 176 20.36 9.24 2.72
CA ILE A 176 20.09 10.46 3.49
C ILE A 176 21.41 11.00 4.03
N SER A 177 21.87 12.10 3.43
CA SER A 177 23.10 12.79 3.85
C SER A 177 22.96 13.56 5.16
N ASP A 178 21.75 13.97 5.53
CA ASP A 178 21.48 14.62 6.82
C ASP A 178 21.53 13.59 7.96
N SER A 179 22.64 13.61 8.71
CA SER A 179 22.86 12.68 9.82
C SER A 179 21.87 12.87 10.97
N LYS A 180 21.41 14.10 11.23
CA LYS A 180 20.43 14.38 12.29
C LYS A 180 19.07 13.79 11.91
N LEU A 181 18.63 14.00 10.67
CA LEU A 181 17.40 13.39 10.16
C LEU A 181 17.47 11.87 10.26
N ARG A 182 18.57 11.28 9.78
CA ARG A 182 18.81 9.83 9.83
C ARG A 182 18.76 9.25 11.24
N THR A 183 19.54 9.82 12.17
CA THR A 183 19.53 9.34 13.58
C THR A 183 18.16 9.52 14.22
N SER A 184 17.47 10.63 13.93
CA SER A 184 16.19 10.92 14.56
C SER A 184 15.04 10.04 14.06
N PHE A 185 15.06 9.63 12.78
CA PHE A 185 14.09 8.69 12.21
C PHE A 185 14.33 7.27 12.74
N ALA A 186 15.59 6.83 12.80
CA ALA A 186 15.92 5.55 13.43
C ALA A 186 15.39 5.47 14.89
N ALA A 187 15.55 6.56 15.65
CA ALA A 187 15.05 6.64 17.02
C ALA A 187 13.51 6.59 17.12
N SER A 188 12.76 7.09 16.13
CA SER A 188 11.29 6.98 16.16
C SER A 188 10.81 5.55 15.90
N ILE A 189 11.48 4.79 15.02
CA ILE A 189 11.18 3.36 14.82
C ILE A 189 11.46 2.58 16.12
N GLU A 190 12.58 2.84 16.79
CA GLU A 190 12.89 2.23 18.09
C GLU A 190 11.82 2.53 19.15
N ALA A 191 11.33 3.77 19.20
CA ALA A 191 10.26 4.17 20.11
C ALA A 191 8.94 3.43 19.80
N MET A 192 8.58 3.28 18.52
CA MET A 192 7.42 2.48 18.10
C MET A 192 7.56 1.02 18.52
N ARG A 193 8.75 0.42 18.34
CA ARG A 193 9.04 -0.95 18.77
C ARG A 193 8.88 -1.13 20.27
N ALA A 194 9.46 -0.22 21.05
CA ALA A 194 9.35 -0.24 22.51
C ALA A 194 7.90 -0.12 22.98
N ALA A 195 7.11 0.78 22.37
CA ALA A 195 5.71 0.97 22.73
C ALA A 195 4.82 -0.23 22.34
N ALA A 196 5.08 -0.89 21.21
CA ALA A 196 4.39 -2.12 20.82
C ALA A 196 4.68 -3.27 21.80
N LYS A 197 5.95 -3.39 22.23
CA LYS A 197 6.36 -4.37 23.26
C LYS A 197 5.76 -4.07 24.64
N ALA A 198 5.54 -2.81 24.98
CA ALA A 198 4.90 -2.41 26.22
C ALA A 198 3.37 -2.58 26.20
N GLY A 199 2.75 -2.65 25.02
CA GLY A 199 1.28 -2.67 24.89
C GLY A 199 0.60 -1.38 25.37
N ASN A 200 1.35 -0.29 25.53
CA ASN A 200 0.84 0.97 26.06
C ASN A 200 0.28 1.84 24.92
N ALA A 201 -1.05 1.90 24.80
CA ALA A 201 -1.74 2.66 23.76
C ALA A 201 -1.31 4.14 23.68
N LYS A 202 -1.09 4.80 24.83
CA LYS A 202 -0.70 6.22 24.86
C LYS A 202 0.71 6.41 24.32
N GLN A 203 1.66 5.58 24.75
CA GLN A 203 3.03 5.63 24.25
C GLN A 203 3.08 5.28 22.77
N ALA A 204 2.32 4.28 22.33
CA ALA A 204 2.22 3.88 20.94
C ALA A 204 1.72 5.03 20.05
N ARG A 205 0.60 5.67 20.42
CA ARG A 205 0.05 6.83 19.69
C ARG A 205 1.02 8.00 19.65
N HIS A 206 1.78 8.22 20.72
CA HIS A 206 2.82 9.25 20.73
C HIS A 206 3.98 8.90 19.79
N ALA A 207 4.51 7.68 19.88
CA ALA A 207 5.64 7.23 19.06
C ALA A 207 5.33 7.33 17.57
N VAL A 208 4.16 6.85 17.13
CA VAL A 208 3.76 6.93 15.72
C VAL A 208 3.48 8.35 15.25
N SER A 209 2.94 9.22 16.11
CA SER A 209 2.78 10.64 15.75
C SER A 209 4.12 11.34 15.54
N VAL A 210 5.17 10.92 16.28
CA VAL A 210 6.53 11.42 16.07
C VAL A 210 7.11 10.85 14.78
N GLU A 211 6.88 9.58 14.48
CA GLU A 211 7.38 8.94 13.27
C GLU A 211 6.75 9.52 11.99
N LEU A 212 5.41 9.64 11.91
CA LEU A 212 4.73 10.23 10.75
C LEU A 212 5.20 11.67 10.48
N LYS A 213 5.36 12.50 11.52
CA LYS A 213 5.95 13.84 11.37
C LYS A 213 7.38 13.85 10.80
N ARG A 214 8.11 12.74 10.97
CA ARG A 214 9.45 12.58 10.40
C ARG A 214 9.39 12.05 8.98
N VAL A 215 8.32 11.36 8.58
CA VAL A 215 8.09 11.02 7.17
C VAL A 215 7.89 12.30 6.38
N ASP A 216 7.09 13.26 6.87
CA ASP A 216 6.98 14.61 6.27
C ASP A 216 8.38 15.27 6.06
N ALA A 217 9.29 15.08 7.02
CA ALA A 217 10.64 15.62 6.95
C ALA A 217 11.51 14.87 5.91
N LEU A 218 11.30 13.57 5.70
CA LEU A 218 11.93 12.80 4.62
C LEU A 218 11.40 13.25 3.27
N GLU A 219 10.11 13.44 3.12
CA GLU A 219 9.51 13.95 1.88
C GLU A 219 10.10 15.32 1.52
N GLN A 220 10.19 16.23 2.48
CA GLN A 220 10.82 17.55 2.27
C GLN A 220 12.31 17.44 1.93
N PHE A 221 13.02 16.44 2.46
CA PHE A 221 14.41 16.19 2.12
C PHE A 221 14.52 15.75 0.66
N PHE A 222 13.74 14.76 0.23
CA PHE A 222 13.80 14.22 -1.14
C PHE A 222 13.24 15.18 -2.18
N ALA A 223 12.26 16.02 -1.84
CA ALA A 223 11.79 17.10 -2.71
C ALA A 223 12.90 18.11 -3.07
N LYS A 224 13.91 18.25 -2.20
CA LYS A 224 15.08 19.13 -2.43
C LYS A 224 16.30 18.38 -2.95
N ARG A 225 16.35 17.06 -2.73
CA ARG A 225 17.47 16.18 -3.04
C ARG A 225 16.93 14.83 -3.52
N PRO A 226 16.42 14.76 -4.76
CA PRO A 226 15.99 13.49 -5.31
C PRO A 226 17.17 12.51 -5.41
N LEU A 227 16.87 11.22 -5.49
CA LEU A 227 17.88 10.15 -5.59
C LEU A 227 18.71 10.21 -6.88
#